data_AF-A0A925RID3-F1
#
_entry.id   AF-A0A925RID3-F1
#
_cell.length_a   1.000
_cell.length_b   1.000
_cell.length_c   1.000
_cell.angle_alpha   90.00
_cell.angle_beta   90.00
_cell.angle_gamma   90.00
#
_symmetry.space_group_name_H-M   'P 1'
#
loop_
_entity.id
_entity.type
_entity.pdbx_description
1 polymer ?
#
loop_
_entity_poly.entity_id
_entity_poly.type
_entity_poly.pdbx_seq_one_letter_code
_entity_poly.pdbx_strand_id
1 'polypeptide(L)'
;MKHADDRALDQLAALLTDIRLVEGLKEKKRGVFYRKAQAFLHFHEDPAGLFADLRHASDWERFPVNTPAEQAQFLARLTIATSAKRLKE
;
A
#
# COMPACT_ATOMS: atom_id res chain seq x y z
N MET A 1 -11.37 13.13 1.06
CA MET A 1 -10.19 12.27 1.05
C MET A 1 -9.16 12.82 2.02
N LYS A 2 -9.20 12.36 3.27
CA LYS A 2 -8.16 12.65 4.26
C LYS A 2 -7.21 11.45 4.27
N HIS A 3 -5.91 11.69 4.51
CA HIS A 3 -5.00 10.59 4.79
C HIS A 3 -5.49 9.82 6.00
N ALA A 4 -5.24 8.51 6.04
CA ALA A 4 -5.56 7.69 7.20
C ALA A 4 -4.89 8.31 8.43
N ASP A 5 -5.68 8.56 9.47
CA ASP A 5 -5.18 9.11 10.72
C ASP A 5 -4.35 8.05 11.47
N ASP A 6 -3.61 8.45 12.51
CA ASP A 6 -2.67 7.55 13.18
C ASP A 6 -3.37 6.33 13.78
N ARG A 7 -4.62 6.50 14.26
CA ARG A 7 -5.46 5.41 14.77
C ARG A 7 -5.82 4.38 13.70
N ALA A 8 -6.16 4.84 12.50
CA ALA A 8 -6.46 3.97 11.36
C ALA A 8 -5.21 3.19 10.92
N LEU A 9 -4.07 3.87 10.89
CA LEU A 9 -2.78 3.24 10.60
C LEU A 9 -2.36 2.25 11.70
N ASP A 10 -2.81 2.44 12.94
CA ASP A 10 -2.59 1.50 14.03
C ASP A 10 -3.33 0.18 13.80
N GLN A 11 -4.57 0.23 13.29
CA GLN A 11 -5.31 -0.97 12.89
C GLN A 11 -4.61 -1.73 11.74
N LEU A 12 -3.85 -1.01 10.92
CA LEU A 12 -3.05 -1.57 9.84
C LEU A 12 -1.60 -1.88 10.26
N ALA A 13 -1.24 -1.80 11.54
CA ALA A 13 0.15 -1.95 11.98
C ALA A 13 0.78 -3.30 11.55
N ALA A 14 0.01 -4.38 11.59
CA ALA A 14 0.45 -5.69 11.10
C ALA A 14 0.71 -5.68 9.59
N LEU A 15 -0.22 -5.14 8.79
CA LEU A 15 -0.07 -4.99 7.35
C LEU A 15 1.12 -4.08 7.00
N LEU A 16 1.27 -2.94 7.68
CA LEU A 16 2.38 -2.01 7.48
C LEU A 16 3.73 -2.68 7.79
N THR A 17 3.78 -3.55 8.80
CA THR A 17 4.97 -4.34 9.12
C THR A 17 5.33 -5.27 7.98
N ASP A 18 4.36 -5.95 7.38
CA ASP A 18 4.61 -6.84 6.24
C ASP A 18 5.06 -6.05 5.00
N ILE A 19 4.42 -4.92 4.70
CA ILE A 19 4.80 -4.02 3.61
C ILE A 19 6.25 -3.53 3.75
N ARG A 20 6.72 -3.29 4.99
CA ARG A 20 8.12 -2.89 5.25
C ARG A 20 9.12 -4.00 4.92
N LEU A 21 8.70 -5.26 4.89
CA LEU A 21 9.54 -6.40 4.47
C LEU A 21 9.67 -6.49 2.95
N VAL A 22 8.79 -5.83 2.19
CA VAL A 22 8.82 -5.85 0.73
C VAL A 22 9.99 -5.00 0.21
N GLU A 23 10.94 -5.65 -0.45
CA GLU A 23 12.13 -4.99 -0.96
C GLU A 23 11.82 -3.93 -2.03
N GLY A 24 12.56 -2.82 -1.96
CA GLY A 24 12.43 -1.70 -2.91
C GLY A 24 11.35 -0.68 -2.59
N LEU A 25 10.61 -0.87 -1.49
CA LEU A 25 9.76 0.17 -0.90
C LEU A 25 10.50 0.93 0.17
N LYS A 26 10.34 2.25 0.18
CA LYS A 26 10.87 3.14 1.20
C LYS A 26 9.73 3.88 1.86
N GLU A 27 9.47 3.57 3.13
CA GLU A 27 8.52 4.32 3.93
C GLU A 27 9.07 5.74 4.17
N LYS A 28 8.33 6.74 3.71
CA LYS A 28 8.66 8.17 3.93
C LYS A 28 7.89 8.75 5.10
N LYS A 29 6.67 8.28 5.30
CA LYS A 29 5.76 8.61 6.40
C LYS A 29 4.96 7.36 6.73
N ARG A 30 4.45 7.24 7.96
CA ARG A 30 3.55 6.14 8.36
C ARG A 30 2.40 6.05 7.35
N GLY A 31 2.26 4.89 6.71
CA GLY A 31 1.26 4.67 5.65
C GLY A 31 1.55 5.35 4.30
N VAL A 32 2.79 5.78 4.04
CA VAL A 32 3.20 6.33 2.74
C VAL A 32 4.54 5.77 2.32
N PHE A 33 4.52 5.00 1.22
CA PHE A 33 5.68 4.30 0.68
C PHE A 33 6.03 4.81 -0.71
N TYR A 34 7.32 4.97 -0.91
CA TYR A 34 7.92 5.44 -2.16
C TYR A 34 8.71 4.32 -2.80
N ARG A 35 8.70 4.28 -4.14
CA ARG A 35 9.54 3.39 -4.94
C ARG A 35 10.23 4.22 -6.02
N LYS A 36 11.56 4.13 -6.10
CA LYS A 36 12.39 4.91 -7.05
C LYS A 36 12.04 6.41 -7.06
N ALA A 37 11.98 7.03 -5.88
CA ALA A 37 11.65 8.46 -5.68
C ALA A 37 10.23 8.90 -6.09
N GLN A 38 9.34 7.98 -6.43
CA GLN A 38 7.93 8.29 -6.71
C GLN A 38 7.02 7.69 -5.64
N ALA A 39 5.93 8.39 -5.32
CA ALA A 39 4.89 7.87 -4.43
C ALA A 39 4.30 6.61 -5.07
N PHE A 40 4.34 5.49 -4.35
CA PHE A 40 3.98 4.18 -4.87
C PHE A 40 2.80 3.56 -4.12
N LEU A 41 2.71 3.81 -2.82
CA LEU A 41 1.59 3.35 -2.00
C LEU A 41 1.26 4.39 -0.95
N HIS A 42 -0.02 4.70 -0.79
CA HIS A 42 -0.51 5.48 0.34
C HIS A 42 -1.84 4.93 0.86
N PHE A 43 -2.13 5.21 2.12
CA PHE A 43 -3.40 4.86 2.75
C PHE A 43 -4.27 6.09 2.98
N HIS A 44 -5.56 5.94 2.74
CA HIS A 44 -6.56 6.94 3.09
C HIS A 44 -7.73 6.30 3.83
N GLU A 45 -8.37 7.13 4.65
CA GLU A 45 -9.60 6.80 5.35
C GLU A 45 -10.73 7.63 4.73
N ASP A 46 -11.84 6.97 4.45
CA ASP A 46 -13.08 7.59 4.00
C ASP A 46 -14.24 6.96 4.81
N PRO A 47 -15.45 7.55 4.86
CA PRO A 47 -16.59 6.96 5.57
C PRO A 47 -16.94 5.51 5.21
N ALA A 48 -16.50 5.01 4.06
CA ALA A 48 -16.65 3.61 3.66
C ALA A 48 -15.60 2.67 4.31
N GLY A 49 -14.54 3.21 4.90
CA GLY A 49 -13.46 2.47 5.54
C GLY A 49 -12.05 2.90 5.11
N LEU A 50 -11.10 1.98 5.30
CA LEU A 50 -9.69 2.11 4.96
C LEU A 50 -9.38 1.53 3.59
N PHE A 51 -8.60 2.28 2.84
CA PHE A 51 -8.20 1.93 1.50
C PHE A 51 -6.71 2.22 1.27
N ALA A 52 -6.11 1.37 0.47
CA ALA A 52 -4.73 1.46 0.00
C ALA A 52 -4.72 1.78 -1.49
N ASP A 53 -4.17 2.94 -1.88
CA ASP A 53 -3.93 3.22 -3.30
C ASP A 53 -2.52 2.77 -3.66
N LEU A 54 -2.47 1.79 -4.55
CA LEU A 54 -1.25 1.27 -5.13
C LEU A 54 -1.06 1.88 -6.51
N ARG A 55 0.13 2.39 -6.77
CA ARG A 55 0.48 2.89 -8.09
C ARG A 55 0.85 1.74 -9.02
N HIS A 56 0.06 1.56 -10.07
CA HIS A 56 0.28 0.57 -11.12
C HIS A 56 0.55 1.28 -12.45
N ALA A 57 1.79 1.19 -12.93
CA ALA A 57 2.28 1.94 -14.10
C ALA A 57 2.03 3.46 -13.98
N SER A 58 0.99 3.98 -14.63
CA SER A 58 0.61 5.39 -14.63
C SER A 58 -0.61 5.70 -13.76
N ASP A 59 -1.33 4.67 -13.31
CA ASP A 59 -2.62 4.80 -12.64
C ASP A 59 -2.55 4.41 -11.16
N TRP A 60 -3.55 4.85 -10.41
CA TRP A 60 -3.75 4.49 -9.02
C TRP A 60 -4.88 3.48 -8.92
N GLU A 61 -4.54 2.29 -8.42
CA GLU A 61 -5.51 1.24 -8.15
C GLU A 61 -5.83 1.26 -6.65
N ARG A 62 -7.10 1.46 -6.32
CA ARG A 62 -7.58 1.53 -4.94
C ARG A 62 -8.05 0.17 -4.47
N PHE A 63 -7.51 -0.29 -3.35
CA PHE A 63 -7.88 -1.54 -2.71
C PHE A 63 -8.46 -1.29 -1.32
N PRO A 64 -9.61 -1.88 -0.96
CA PRO A 64 -10.06 -1.87 0.42
C PRO A 64 -9.11 -2.72 1.28
N VAL A 65 -8.88 -2.32 2.53
CA VAL A 65 -8.01 -3.02 3.50
C VAL A 65 -8.66 -3.12 4.88
N ASN A 66 -10.00 -3.16 4.91
CA ASN A 66 -10.81 -3.14 6.11
C ASN A 66 -10.76 -4.46 6.89
N THR A 67 -10.59 -5.57 6.17
CA THR A 67 -10.58 -6.92 6.73
C THR A 67 -9.24 -7.61 6.49
N PRO A 68 -8.85 -8.58 7.34
CA PRO A 68 -7.63 -9.36 7.15
C PRO A 68 -7.55 -10.06 5.78
N ALA A 69 -8.68 -10.52 5.24
CA ALA A 69 -8.75 -11.15 3.92
C ALA A 69 -8.45 -10.17 2.78
N GLU A 70 -8.94 -8.93 2.90
CA GLU A 70 -8.61 -7.85 1.96
C GLU A 70 -7.14 -7.43 2.09
N GLN A 71 -6.61 -7.35 3.31
CA GLN A 71 -5.21 -7.04 3.57
C GLN A 71 -4.27 -8.09 2.96
N ALA A 72 -4.58 -9.38 3.10
CA ALA A 72 -3.81 -10.47 2.50
C ALA A 72 -3.84 -10.42 0.96
N GLN A 73 -5.01 -10.14 0.36
CA GLN A 73 -5.13 -9.95 -1.09
C GLN A 73 -4.32 -8.74 -1.57
N PHE A 74 -4.41 -7.63 -0.85
CA PHE A 74 -3.64 -6.42 -1.14
C PHE A 74 -2.14 -6.70 -1.08
N LEU A 75 -1.66 -7.43 -0.06
CA LEU A 75 -0.26 -7.78 0.09
C LEU A 75 0.25 -8.67 -1.06
N ALA A 76 -0.56 -9.63 -1.52
CA ALA A 76 -0.23 -10.44 -2.68
C ALA A 76 -0.10 -9.58 -3.95
N ARG A 77 -1.02 -8.64 -4.15
CA ARG A 77 -0.98 -7.67 -5.27
C ARG A 77 0.23 -6.75 -5.19
N LEU A 78 0.54 -6.24 -4.00
CA LEU A 78 1.71 -5.41 -3.74
C LEU A 78 2.99 -6.16 -4.09
N THR A 79 3.12 -7.40 -3.62
CA THR A 79 4.28 -8.26 -3.91
C THR A 79 4.43 -8.50 -5.41
N ILE A 80 3.35 -8.74 -6.14
CA ILE A 80 3.40 -8.86 -7.61
C ILE A 80 3.85 -7.53 -8.23
N ALA A 81 3.29 -6.40 -7.79
CA ALA A 81 3.63 -5.08 -8.33
C ALA A 81 5.09 -4.66 -8.06
N THR A 82 5.67 -5.08 -6.92
CA THR A 82 7.07 -4.83 -6.56
C THR A 82 8.03 -5.83 -7.22
N SER A 83 7.62 -7.08 -7.36
CA SER A 83 8.38 -8.16 -8.03
C SER A 83 8.35 -8.05 -9.55
N ALA A 84 7.35 -7.36 -10.11
CA ALA A 84 7.28 -6.99 -11.53
C ALA A 84 8.38 -5.97 -11.88
N LYS A 85 9.61 -6.47 -11.91
CA LYS A 85 10.76 -5.89 -12.60
C LYS A 85 11.52 -7.02 -13.30
N ARG A 86 10.84 -7.74 -14.20
CA ARG A 86 11.48 -8.43 -15.34
C ARG A 86 10.47 -8.88 -16.40
N LEU A 87 10.01 -7.95 -17.23
CA LEU A 87 9.73 -8.26 -18.63
C LEU A 87 9.94 -6.97 -19.46
N LYS A 88 11.22 -6.70 -19.75
CA LYS A 88 11.61 -6.02 -20.96
C LYS A 88 12.50 -7.03 -21.68
N GLU A 89 11.92 -7.71 -22.66
CA GLU A 89 12.64 -8.24 -23.81
C GLU A 89 12.37 -7.29 -24.97
#